data_AF-A0A2U1QEJ0-F1
#
_entry.id   AF-A0A2U1QEJ0-F1
#
_cell.length_a   1.000
_cell.length_b   1.000
_cell.length_c   1.000
_cell.angle_alpha   90.00
_cell.angle_beta   90.00
_cell.angle_gamma   90.00
#
_symmetry.space_group_name_H-M   'P 1'
#
loop_
_entity.id
_entity.type
_entity.pdbx_description
1 polymer ?
#
loop_
_entity_poly.entity_id
_entity_poly.type
_entity_poly.pdbx_seq_one_letter_code
_entity_poly.pdbx_strand_id
1 'polypeptide(L)'
;MANGKAVALAVGFIFLNLAGHCYGYYGGLQYGFYKGKCRTSDVEDIVSKTVYSKFLRDRTIAPALIRMQFHDCFVNGCDASILLDGPNSEKTAPPNLSVRGFDVIDAAKAAVEKVCPGVVSCADIIIMATRDVVSLSGGGRYKVQTGRRDGLVSLAQNTISLPPPTASVATAIQLFALKGLTATDMIYLFGGHSIGIAHCSLFKDRLYNFKNTGKPDPTMDWALLTSLRKTCAQNATIDRTANLDQNPYSSAVVDKSFYSQIIKRRGVLKFDQDLASDRLSKSTVARIARSSNFNTKFGQAMVKLGPVQASDPDILFDYIVPPNVTKVDGDFFTYTKIRGFFDGSSNSADSKSMLASMTEFPALNGQSVSLSLLRLAPGGVSAPHTRPHATGLFFVLEGTFEVGFVDTTNKLYTQTLQTGDMFIFPKGLVHYQYNSDMKNPAVAVAAFGSASASTVLIPTTLFDIDIEDVILAKSFKTNVATIRKLKAGVGSKS
;
A
#
# COMPACT_ATOMS: atom_id res chain seq x y z
N MET A 1 -57.25 -29.66 39.87
CA MET A 1 -57.27 -28.23 40.24
C MET A 1 -55.90 -27.69 39.89
N ALA A 2 -55.66 -27.16 38.69
CA ALA A 2 -56.05 -25.84 38.17
C ALA A 2 -55.37 -24.66 38.91
N ASN A 3 -54.56 -23.92 38.13
CA ASN A 3 -54.01 -22.57 38.30
C ASN A 3 -52.83 -22.38 39.28
N GLY A 4 -51.75 -21.68 38.96
CA GLY A 4 -51.47 -20.83 37.79
C GLY A 4 -50.73 -19.56 38.25
N LYS A 5 -49.56 -19.32 37.62
CA LYS A 5 -48.82 -18.05 37.51
C LYS A 5 -48.12 -17.49 38.75
N ALA A 6 -46.79 -17.66 38.78
CA ALA A 6 -45.83 -16.57 39.00
C ALA A 6 -44.45 -17.00 38.47
N VAL A 7 -44.34 -17.05 37.13
CA VAL A 7 -43.06 -17.00 36.42
C VAL A 7 -42.79 -15.52 36.15
N ALA A 8 -41.91 -14.89 36.93
CA ALA A 8 -41.20 -13.67 36.55
C ALA A 8 -40.12 -13.33 37.61
N LEU A 9 -38.92 -13.00 37.13
CA LEU A 9 -37.85 -12.27 37.82
C LEU A 9 -37.01 -13.02 38.87
N ALA A 10 -36.28 -14.05 38.42
CA ALA A 10 -34.99 -14.43 39.01
C ALA A 10 -34.04 -15.11 38.00
N VAL A 11 -34.08 -14.69 36.73
CA VAL A 11 -33.06 -15.00 35.73
C VAL A 11 -32.74 -13.69 35.03
N GLY A 12 -31.77 -12.96 35.57
CA GLY A 12 -31.41 -11.64 35.09
C GLY A 12 -30.06 -11.21 35.63
N PHE A 13 -29.02 -12.02 35.42
CA PHE A 13 -27.62 -11.56 35.49
C PHE A 13 -26.60 -12.43 34.73
N ILE A 14 -27.04 -13.28 33.80
CA ILE A 14 -26.15 -14.00 32.88
C ILE A 14 -26.85 -13.97 31.51
N PHE A 15 -26.13 -13.55 30.47
CA PHE A 15 -26.57 -13.20 29.11
C PHE A 15 -26.97 -11.73 28.86
N LEU A 16 -25.97 -10.85 28.92
CA LEU A 16 -25.82 -9.77 27.94
C LEU A 16 -24.35 -9.69 27.50
N ASN A 17 -23.86 -10.78 26.91
CA ASN A 17 -22.74 -10.77 25.98
C ASN A 17 -23.35 -10.83 24.58
N LEU A 18 -23.61 -9.67 23.97
CA LEU A 18 -23.59 -9.43 22.52
C LEU A 18 -23.97 -7.96 22.23
N ALA A 19 -23.18 -7.36 21.34
CA ALA A 19 -23.29 -6.01 20.75
C ALA A 19 -22.54 -4.89 21.50
N GLY A 20 -21.22 -5.02 21.53
CA GLY A 20 -20.30 -3.95 21.88
C GLY A 20 -18.86 -4.26 21.49
N HIS A 21 -18.64 -4.92 20.34
CA HIS A 21 -17.31 -4.93 19.72
C HIS A 21 -17.02 -3.51 19.24
N CYS A 22 -16.53 -2.65 20.14
CA CYS A 22 -15.74 -1.51 19.73
C CYS A 22 -14.53 -2.08 19.00
N TYR A 23 -14.60 -2.02 17.67
CA TYR A 23 -13.44 -2.07 16.80
C TYR A 23 -12.42 -1.08 17.37
N GLY A 24 -11.42 -1.60 18.08
CA GLY A 24 -10.23 -0.88 18.51
C GLY A 24 -9.41 -0.54 17.27
N TYR A 25 -9.79 0.57 16.66
CA TYR A 25 -9.39 1.02 15.35
C TYR A 25 -8.15 1.91 15.44
N TYR A 26 -6.99 1.44 15.93
CA TYR A 26 -5.75 2.23 15.82
C TYR A 26 -4.50 1.35 15.71
N GLY A 27 -4.15 1.00 14.46
CA GLY A 27 -2.95 0.24 14.13
C GLY A 27 -2.90 -0.09 12.64
N GLY A 28 -2.43 0.85 11.82
CA GLY A 28 -2.36 0.75 10.36
C GLY A 28 -3.28 1.73 9.62
N LEU A 29 -3.00 1.97 8.34
CA LEU A 29 -3.81 2.83 7.46
C LEU A 29 -5.25 2.29 7.37
N GLN A 30 -6.24 3.18 7.40
CA GLN A 30 -7.63 2.77 7.57
C GLN A 30 -8.61 3.78 6.94
N TYR A 31 -9.80 3.31 6.53
CA TYR A 31 -10.82 4.16 5.88
C TYR A 31 -11.55 5.07 6.87
N GLY A 32 -11.31 6.38 6.77
CA GLY A 32 -11.92 7.35 7.69
C GLY A 32 -11.14 7.52 8.99
N PHE A 33 -9.80 7.40 8.95
CA PHE A 33 -8.90 7.62 10.08
C PHE A 33 -9.14 8.93 10.84
N TYR A 34 -9.62 9.97 10.15
CA TYR A 34 -9.87 11.30 10.71
C TYR A 34 -11.28 11.50 11.30
N LYS A 35 -12.17 10.49 11.23
CA LYS A 35 -13.50 10.58 11.83
C LYS A 35 -13.40 10.81 13.34
N GLY A 36 -14.04 11.87 13.82
CA GLY A 36 -14.01 12.28 15.23
C GLY A 36 -12.69 12.94 15.70
N LYS A 37 -11.65 13.01 14.85
CA LYS A 37 -10.39 13.69 15.17
C LYS A 37 -10.39 15.17 14.77
N CYS A 38 -11.35 15.56 13.94
CA CYS A 38 -11.42 16.87 13.32
C CYS A 38 -12.70 17.63 13.70
N ARG A 39 -13.10 17.54 14.97
CA ARG A 39 -14.42 17.99 15.45
C ARG A 39 -15.52 17.35 14.60
N THR A 40 -16.46 18.14 14.06
CA THR A 40 -17.54 17.70 13.15
C THR A 40 -17.17 17.79 11.67
N SER A 41 -15.92 18.14 11.34
CA SER A 41 -15.51 18.45 9.98
C SER A 41 -15.08 17.20 9.22
N ASP A 42 -15.52 17.08 7.97
CA ASP A 42 -15.08 16.03 7.07
C ASP A 42 -13.82 16.48 6.32
N VAL A 43 -12.67 15.90 6.70
CA VAL A 43 -11.37 16.19 6.09
C VAL A 43 -11.35 15.86 4.60
N GLU A 44 -11.94 14.73 4.19
CA GLU A 44 -11.96 14.33 2.78
C GLU A 44 -12.77 15.32 1.93
N ASP A 45 -13.86 15.88 2.48
CA ASP A 45 -14.68 16.90 1.82
C ASP A 45 -13.92 18.24 1.68
N ILE A 46 -13.21 18.69 2.71
CA ILE A 46 -12.40 19.92 2.67
C ILE A 46 -11.31 19.83 1.59
N VAL A 47 -10.59 18.71 1.55
CA VAL A 47 -9.56 18.45 0.53
C VAL A 47 -10.20 18.39 -0.85
N SER A 48 -11.27 17.61 -1.01
CA SER A 48 -11.99 17.46 -2.29
C SER A 48 -12.46 18.80 -2.86
N LYS A 49 -13.05 19.68 -2.03
CA LYS A 49 -13.49 21.03 -2.45
C LYS A 49 -12.32 21.90 -2.90
N THR A 50 -11.19 21.85 -2.18
CA THR A 50 -9.99 22.63 -2.51
C THR A 50 -9.38 22.16 -3.82
N VAL A 51 -9.24 20.84 -3.97
CA VAL A 51 -8.71 20.18 -5.17
C VAL A 51 -9.61 20.43 -6.37
N TYR A 52 -10.93 20.34 -6.20
CA TYR A 52 -11.89 20.67 -7.25
C TYR A 52 -11.72 22.11 -7.76
N SER A 53 -11.60 23.09 -6.84
CA SER A 53 -11.37 24.49 -7.21
C SER A 53 -10.07 24.68 -8.00
N LYS A 54 -8.99 24.02 -7.58
CA LYS A 54 -7.69 24.05 -8.29
C LYS A 54 -7.77 23.37 -9.65
N PHE A 55 -8.41 22.20 -9.74
CA PHE A 55 -8.60 21.44 -10.97
C PHE A 55 -9.39 22.21 -12.03
N LEU A 56 -10.42 22.97 -11.64
CA LEU A 56 -11.18 23.79 -12.58
C LEU A 56 -10.33 24.89 -13.24
N ARG A 57 -9.30 25.39 -12.55
CA ARG A 57 -8.39 26.42 -13.08
C ARG A 57 -7.30 25.83 -13.95
N ASP A 58 -6.75 24.70 -13.55
CA ASP A 58 -5.74 23.97 -14.30
C ASP A 58 -6.02 22.48 -14.26
N ARG A 59 -6.60 21.92 -15.32
CA ARG A 59 -6.87 20.47 -15.41
C ARG A 59 -5.61 19.63 -15.47
N THR A 60 -4.47 20.24 -15.81
CA THR A 60 -3.19 19.54 -15.90
C THR A 60 -2.61 19.20 -14.53
N ILE A 61 -3.22 19.66 -13.43
CA ILE A 61 -2.85 19.21 -12.08
C ILE A 61 -3.16 17.72 -11.86
N ALA A 62 -4.06 17.11 -12.64
CA ALA A 62 -4.37 15.69 -12.50
C ALA A 62 -3.16 14.78 -12.77
N PRO A 63 -2.49 14.84 -13.94
CA PRO A 63 -1.26 14.08 -14.16
C PRO A 63 -0.15 14.49 -13.18
N ALA A 64 -0.13 15.75 -12.73
CA ALA A 64 0.86 16.23 -11.79
C ALA A 64 0.76 15.55 -10.42
N LEU A 65 -0.45 15.47 -9.84
CA LEU A 65 -0.65 14.83 -8.53
C LEU A 65 -0.56 13.30 -8.61
N ILE A 66 -1.02 12.67 -9.69
CA ILE A 66 -0.80 11.23 -9.94
C ILE A 66 0.71 10.92 -9.89
N ARG A 67 1.51 11.75 -10.57
CA ARG A 67 2.96 11.62 -10.56
C ARG A 67 3.57 11.94 -9.19
N MET A 68 3.12 12.99 -8.50
CA MET A 68 3.59 13.31 -7.16
C MET A 68 3.38 12.15 -6.19
N GLN A 69 2.18 11.55 -6.16
CA GLN A 69 1.92 10.39 -5.32
C GLN A 69 2.84 9.22 -5.67
N PHE A 70 3.07 8.94 -6.96
CA PHE A 70 4.00 7.90 -7.37
C PHE A 70 5.42 8.17 -6.85
N HIS A 71 5.92 9.40 -7.04
CA HIS A 71 7.27 9.77 -6.65
C HIS A 71 7.45 9.76 -5.12
N ASP A 72 6.48 10.27 -4.36
CA ASP A 72 6.44 10.17 -2.89
C ASP A 72 6.53 8.70 -2.46
N CYS A 73 5.55 7.89 -2.85
CA CYS A 73 5.46 6.50 -2.42
C CYS A 73 6.67 5.62 -2.83
N PHE A 74 7.37 5.96 -3.90
CA PHE A 74 8.55 5.21 -4.34
C PHE A 74 9.85 5.62 -3.64
N VAL A 75 9.89 6.75 -2.96
CA VAL A 75 11.05 7.24 -2.21
C VAL A 75 10.71 7.22 -0.72
N ASN A 76 11.35 6.32 0.05
CA ASN A 76 11.08 6.10 1.49
C ASN A 76 9.65 5.70 1.91
N GLY A 77 8.69 5.69 0.98
CA GLY A 77 7.29 5.33 1.26
C GLY A 77 6.39 6.56 1.11
N CYS A 78 5.08 6.40 1.26
CA CYS A 78 4.17 7.53 1.12
C CYS A 78 4.19 8.39 2.41
N ASP A 79 5.19 9.25 2.55
CA ASP A 79 5.48 10.01 3.76
C ASP A 79 5.58 11.53 3.51
N ALA A 80 5.21 12.03 2.34
CA ALA A 80 5.34 13.44 1.97
C ALA A 80 6.77 14.01 2.05
N SER A 81 7.81 13.18 2.10
CA SER A 81 9.21 13.60 2.02
C SER A 81 9.51 14.42 0.75
N ILE A 82 8.79 14.14 -0.34
CA ILE A 82 8.87 14.93 -1.59
C ILE A 82 8.45 16.40 -1.42
N LEU A 83 7.67 16.74 -0.39
CA LEU A 83 7.19 18.11 -0.16
C LEU A 83 8.21 18.98 0.56
N LEU A 84 9.20 18.39 1.24
CA LEU A 84 10.20 19.13 1.99
C LEU A 84 11.15 19.88 1.05
N ASP A 85 11.42 21.14 1.37
CA ASP A 85 12.38 21.97 0.65
C ASP A 85 13.78 21.87 1.24
N GLY A 86 14.79 22.07 0.40
CA GLY A 86 16.19 22.11 0.82
C GLY A 86 17.15 21.92 -0.35
N PRO A 87 18.43 22.30 -0.20
CA PRO A 87 19.42 22.21 -1.28
C PRO A 87 19.67 20.78 -1.76
N ASN A 88 19.52 19.80 -0.86
CA ASN A 88 19.69 18.37 -1.14
C ASN A 88 18.37 17.60 -1.09
N SER A 89 17.23 18.30 -1.12
CA SER A 89 15.91 17.66 -1.05
C SER A 89 15.61 16.82 -2.27
N GLU A 90 14.61 15.96 -2.18
CA GLU A 90 14.11 15.20 -3.32
C GLU A 90 13.70 16.10 -4.49
N LYS A 91 13.20 17.31 -4.24
CA LYS A 91 12.80 18.26 -5.31
C LYS A 91 13.97 18.66 -6.21
N THR A 92 15.21 18.62 -5.72
CA THR A 92 16.40 18.97 -6.52
C THR A 92 16.94 17.80 -7.34
N ALA A 93 16.42 16.59 -7.14
CA ALA A 93 16.82 15.42 -7.90
C ALA A 93 16.34 15.50 -9.36
N PRO A 94 17.14 15.03 -10.35
CA PRO A 94 16.75 15.03 -11.77
C PRO A 94 15.33 14.51 -12.09
N PRO A 95 14.85 13.37 -11.53
CA PRO A 95 13.49 12.91 -11.81
C PRO A 95 12.40 13.85 -11.28
N ASN A 96 12.69 14.67 -10.27
CA ASN A 96 11.72 15.51 -9.57
C ASN A 96 11.67 16.96 -10.07
N LEU A 97 12.64 17.42 -10.87
CA LEU A 97 12.67 18.78 -11.43
C LEU A 97 11.41 19.15 -12.23
N SER A 98 10.65 18.16 -12.69
CA SER A 98 9.39 18.33 -13.43
C SER A 98 8.14 17.92 -12.63
N VAL A 99 8.29 17.50 -11.37
CA VAL A 99 7.14 17.29 -10.47
C VAL A 99 6.57 18.64 -10.09
N ARG A 100 5.24 18.76 -10.04
CA ARG A 100 4.52 20.00 -9.75
C ARG A 100 3.19 19.70 -9.06
N GLY A 101 2.44 20.75 -8.71
CA GLY A 101 1.18 20.64 -7.96
C GLY A 101 1.37 20.78 -6.44
N PHE A 102 2.58 21.17 -6.00
CA PHE A 102 2.87 21.46 -4.59
C PHE A 102 1.92 22.53 -4.04
N ASP A 103 1.59 23.55 -4.84
CA ASP A 103 0.66 24.62 -4.47
C ASP A 103 -0.79 24.15 -4.26
N VAL A 104 -1.17 23.01 -4.84
CA VAL A 104 -2.47 22.37 -4.62
C VAL A 104 -2.48 21.68 -3.25
N ILE A 105 -1.39 21.00 -2.92
CA ILE A 105 -1.19 20.36 -1.61
C ILE A 105 -1.12 21.42 -0.51
N ASP A 106 -0.37 22.50 -0.71
CA ASP A 106 -0.29 23.62 0.25
C ASP A 106 -1.66 24.28 0.49
N ALA A 107 -2.44 24.50 -0.57
CA ALA A 107 -3.77 25.06 -0.44
C ALA A 107 -4.72 24.13 0.32
N ALA A 108 -4.66 22.82 0.03
CA ALA A 108 -5.47 21.83 0.75
C ALA A 108 -5.04 21.73 2.22
N LYS A 109 -3.73 21.74 2.50
CA LYS A 109 -3.18 21.75 3.86
C LYS A 109 -3.61 22.99 4.61
N ALA A 110 -3.49 24.18 4.04
CA ALA A 110 -3.94 25.42 4.66
C ALA A 110 -5.45 25.41 4.98
N ALA A 111 -6.27 24.89 4.07
CA ALA A 111 -7.71 24.77 4.28
C ALA A 111 -8.04 23.80 5.43
N VAL A 112 -7.33 22.67 5.50
CA VAL A 112 -7.49 21.69 6.57
C VAL A 112 -7.00 22.23 7.91
N GLU A 113 -5.82 22.85 7.97
CA GLU A 113 -5.23 23.40 9.21
C GLU A 113 -6.09 24.49 9.84
N LYS A 114 -6.78 25.29 9.03
CA LYS A 114 -7.73 26.30 9.53
C LYS A 114 -8.87 25.69 10.36
N VAL A 115 -9.23 24.45 10.07
CA VAL A 115 -10.34 23.72 10.71
C VAL A 115 -9.84 22.67 11.71
N CYS A 116 -8.64 22.14 11.47
CA CYS A 116 -8.11 20.92 12.06
C CYS A 116 -6.60 21.04 12.38
N PRO A 117 -6.20 21.96 13.28
CA PRO A 117 -4.79 22.28 13.45
C PRO A 117 -3.97 21.08 13.92
N GLY A 118 -2.90 20.75 13.20
CA GLY A 118 -1.91 19.73 13.58
C GLY A 118 -2.40 18.29 13.53
N VAL A 119 -3.56 18.01 12.89
CA VAL A 119 -4.16 16.66 12.91
C VAL A 119 -3.85 15.86 11.65
N VAL A 120 -3.92 16.49 10.48
CA VAL A 120 -3.92 15.78 9.18
C VAL A 120 -2.54 15.87 8.54
N SER A 121 -1.94 14.73 8.22
CA SER A 121 -0.62 14.68 7.57
C SER A 121 -0.67 15.18 6.13
N CYS A 122 0.44 15.75 5.66
CA CYS A 122 0.63 16.11 4.26
C CYS A 122 0.62 14.85 3.37
N ALA A 123 1.16 13.73 3.86
CA ALA A 123 1.13 12.44 3.17
C ALA A 123 -0.29 11.99 2.85
N ASP A 124 -1.25 12.11 3.78
CA ASP A 124 -2.64 11.80 3.47
C ASP A 124 -3.31 12.83 2.56
N ILE A 125 -2.89 14.09 2.59
CA ILE A 125 -3.40 15.10 1.64
C ILE A 125 -2.99 14.77 0.21
N ILE A 126 -1.74 14.32 -0.04
CA ILE A 126 -1.31 13.83 -1.36
C ILE A 126 -2.24 12.71 -1.84
N ILE A 127 -2.55 11.74 -0.98
CA ILE A 127 -3.36 10.57 -1.30
C ILE A 127 -4.81 10.95 -1.60
N MET A 128 -5.42 11.79 -0.74
CA MET A 128 -6.79 12.27 -0.93
C MET A 128 -6.91 13.12 -2.19
N ALA A 129 -5.99 14.08 -2.38
CA ALA A 129 -5.99 14.97 -3.53
C ALA A 129 -5.79 14.22 -4.85
N THR A 130 -4.89 13.23 -4.87
CA THR A 130 -4.66 12.40 -6.05
C THR A 130 -5.90 11.56 -6.41
N ARG A 131 -6.57 10.97 -5.41
CA ARG A 131 -7.86 10.28 -5.61
C ARG A 131 -8.90 11.20 -6.22
N ASP A 132 -9.00 12.43 -5.74
CA ASP A 132 -9.99 13.41 -6.20
C ASP A 132 -9.72 13.80 -7.66
N VAL A 133 -8.47 14.09 -8.05
CA VAL A 133 -8.15 14.44 -9.45
C VAL A 133 -8.31 13.26 -10.41
N VAL A 134 -8.00 12.03 -9.98
CA VAL A 134 -8.28 10.83 -10.79
C VAL A 134 -9.78 10.71 -11.07
N SER A 135 -10.61 10.93 -10.05
CA SER A 135 -12.07 10.92 -10.20
C SER A 135 -12.55 12.03 -11.14
N LEU A 136 -12.02 13.25 -11.00
CA LEU A 136 -12.38 14.40 -11.83
C LEU A 136 -11.93 14.25 -13.29
N SER A 137 -10.86 13.52 -13.52
CA SER A 137 -10.34 13.19 -14.86
C SER A 137 -10.92 11.89 -15.44
N GLY A 138 -12.05 11.41 -14.93
CA GLY A 138 -12.77 10.27 -15.53
C GLY A 138 -12.27 8.87 -15.15
N GLY A 139 -11.27 8.78 -14.26
CA GLY A 139 -10.72 7.50 -13.77
C GLY A 139 -11.58 6.80 -12.73
N GLY A 140 -12.70 7.41 -12.32
CA GLY A 140 -13.60 6.90 -11.29
C GLY A 140 -13.09 7.14 -9.87
N ARG A 141 -14.02 7.23 -8.91
CA ARG A 141 -13.68 7.43 -7.50
C ARG A 141 -13.38 6.09 -6.83
N TYR A 142 -12.29 6.02 -6.08
CA TYR A 142 -11.96 4.92 -5.20
C TYR A 142 -11.83 5.41 -3.74
N LYS A 143 -11.97 4.49 -2.79
CA LYS A 143 -11.74 4.79 -1.37
C LYS A 143 -10.23 4.80 -1.12
N VAL A 144 -9.78 5.68 -0.24
CA VAL A 144 -8.38 5.72 0.22
C VAL A 144 -8.31 5.50 1.71
N GLN A 145 -7.35 4.70 2.15
CA GLN A 145 -7.01 4.60 3.57
C GLN A 145 -6.18 5.83 3.94
N THR A 146 -6.43 6.39 5.12
CA THR A 146 -5.67 7.50 5.72
C THR A 146 -5.06 7.05 7.06
N GLY A 147 -4.24 7.89 7.66
CA GLY A 147 -3.41 7.61 8.83
C GLY A 147 -1.91 7.61 8.56
N ARG A 148 -1.46 8.07 7.38
CA ARG A 148 -0.02 8.27 7.12
C ARG A 148 0.51 9.39 8.00
N ARG A 149 1.80 9.40 8.21
CA ARG A 149 2.51 10.49 8.90
C ARG A 149 3.62 11.01 8.01
N ASP A 150 3.99 12.25 8.25
CA ASP A 150 4.96 12.97 7.43
C ASP A 150 6.38 12.56 7.84
N GLY A 151 7.20 12.23 6.85
CA GLY A 151 8.63 12.00 6.98
C GLY A 151 9.37 13.30 7.25
N LEU A 152 10.55 13.17 7.87
CA LEU A 152 11.37 14.31 8.31
C LEU A 152 12.61 14.52 7.45
N VAL A 153 12.86 13.57 6.54
CA VAL A 153 14.09 13.50 5.74
C VAL A 153 13.71 13.46 4.27
N SER A 154 14.27 14.39 3.50
CA SER A 154 14.17 14.44 2.05
C SER A 154 15.57 14.55 1.48
N LEU A 155 15.99 13.53 0.73
CA LEU A 155 17.33 13.48 0.15
C LEU A 155 17.26 13.11 -1.32
N ALA A 156 17.86 13.94 -2.18
CA ALA A 156 17.93 13.75 -3.62
C ALA A 156 18.47 12.37 -4.01
N GLN A 157 19.45 11.85 -3.25
CA GLN A 157 20.04 10.53 -3.48
C GLN A 157 19.05 9.37 -3.33
N ASN A 158 18.00 9.52 -2.52
CA ASN A 158 17.01 8.47 -2.30
C ASN A 158 16.15 8.24 -3.55
N THR A 159 16.08 9.22 -4.46
CA THR A 159 15.34 9.11 -5.73
C THR A 159 15.90 8.06 -6.70
N ILE A 160 17.07 7.47 -6.39
CA ILE A 160 17.59 6.29 -7.10
C ILE A 160 16.64 5.08 -7.02
N SER A 161 15.71 5.06 -6.07
CA SER A 161 14.65 4.05 -5.99
C SER A 161 13.58 4.18 -7.07
N LEU A 162 13.51 5.33 -7.76
CA LEU A 162 12.57 5.53 -8.86
C LEU A 162 13.03 4.75 -10.10
N PRO A 163 12.11 4.09 -10.82
CA PRO A 163 12.45 3.45 -12.09
C PRO A 163 13.00 4.49 -13.09
N PRO A 164 14.23 4.32 -13.60
CA PRO A 164 14.76 5.25 -14.60
C PRO A 164 13.99 5.09 -15.92
N PRO A 165 13.87 6.15 -16.75
CA PRO A 165 13.19 6.07 -18.04
C PRO A 165 13.76 5.02 -19.02
N THR A 166 15.00 4.60 -18.78
CA THR A 166 15.74 3.59 -19.57
C THR A 166 15.64 2.17 -18.99
N ALA A 167 14.92 1.97 -17.89
CA ALA A 167 14.75 0.66 -17.27
C ALA A 167 14.17 -0.37 -18.24
N SER A 168 14.55 -1.64 -18.09
CA SER A 168 13.85 -2.74 -18.76
C SER A 168 12.52 -3.04 -18.03
N VAL A 169 11.57 -3.69 -18.72
CA VAL A 169 10.32 -4.16 -18.08
C VAL A 169 10.62 -5.11 -16.91
N ALA A 170 11.61 -5.98 -17.05
CA ALA A 170 12.04 -6.88 -15.97
C ALA A 170 12.58 -6.11 -14.75
N THR A 171 13.41 -5.09 -14.98
CA THR A 171 13.93 -4.22 -13.92
C THR A 171 12.81 -3.46 -13.23
N ALA A 172 11.85 -2.91 -13.97
CA ALA A 172 10.70 -2.22 -13.39
C ALA A 172 9.86 -3.18 -12.53
N ILE A 173 9.61 -4.41 -12.99
CA ILE A 173 8.90 -5.43 -12.20
C ILE A 173 9.63 -5.69 -10.87
N GLN A 174 10.96 -5.78 -10.88
CA GLN A 174 11.75 -5.98 -9.67
C GLN A 174 11.64 -4.79 -8.72
N LEU A 175 11.75 -3.55 -9.22
CA LEU A 175 11.63 -2.34 -8.41
C LEU A 175 10.24 -2.23 -7.77
N PHE A 176 9.17 -2.53 -8.51
CA PHE A 176 7.81 -2.56 -7.97
C PHE A 176 7.64 -3.70 -6.96
N ALA A 177 8.26 -4.87 -7.19
CA ALA A 177 8.21 -5.98 -6.23
C ALA A 177 8.91 -5.63 -4.90
N LEU A 178 10.00 -4.86 -4.91
CA LEU A 178 10.64 -4.33 -3.69
C LEU A 178 9.72 -3.39 -2.90
N LYS A 179 8.71 -2.83 -3.57
CA LYS A 179 7.65 -2.01 -2.97
C LYS A 179 6.39 -2.83 -2.61
N GLY A 180 6.43 -4.15 -2.75
CA GLY A 180 5.27 -5.03 -2.49
C GLY A 180 4.19 -4.98 -3.56
N LEU A 181 4.49 -4.45 -4.75
CA LEU A 181 3.57 -4.34 -5.88
C LEU A 181 3.84 -5.45 -6.91
N THR A 182 2.78 -6.10 -7.39
CA THR A 182 2.92 -7.14 -8.42
C THR A 182 3.19 -6.54 -9.80
N ALA A 183 3.66 -7.35 -10.74
CA ALA A 183 3.77 -6.94 -12.15
C ALA A 183 2.43 -6.43 -12.73
N THR A 184 1.29 -6.97 -12.27
CA THR A 184 -0.01 -6.47 -12.71
C THR A 184 -0.32 -5.10 -12.12
N ASP A 185 0.00 -4.87 -10.83
CA ASP A 185 -0.17 -3.56 -10.19
C ASP A 185 0.70 -2.50 -10.88
N MET A 186 1.97 -2.85 -11.18
CA MET A 186 2.87 -2.02 -11.98
C MET A 186 2.23 -1.61 -13.31
N ILE A 187 1.74 -2.58 -14.08
CA ILE A 187 1.17 -2.30 -15.41
C ILE A 187 -0.05 -1.38 -15.28
N TYR A 188 -0.93 -1.56 -14.29
CA TYR A 188 -2.04 -0.63 -14.04
C TYR A 188 -1.56 0.76 -13.62
N LEU A 189 -0.53 0.88 -12.77
CA LEU A 189 0.01 2.18 -12.35
C LEU A 189 0.62 2.98 -13.52
N PHE A 190 1.26 2.31 -14.48
CA PHE A 190 1.66 2.95 -15.75
C PHE A 190 0.48 3.48 -16.58
N GLY A 191 -0.75 3.04 -16.28
CA GLY A 191 -1.97 3.63 -16.83
C GLY A 191 -2.16 5.11 -16.47
N GLY A 192 -1.39 5.64 -15.50
CA GLY A 192 -1.30 7.08 -15.26
C GLY A 192 -0.81 7.87 -16.49
N HIS A 193 -0.10 7.24 -17.42
CA HIS A 193 0.30 7.81 -18.71
C HIS A 193 -0.86 7.92 -19.72
N SER A 194 -2.09 7.59 -19.34
CA SER A 194 -3.31 7.96 -20.10
C SER A 194 -3.57 9.48 -20.12
N ILE A 195 -3.00 10.20 -19.16
CA ILE A 195 -3.07 11.65 -19.08
C ILE A 195 -1.67 12.25 -18.90
N GLY A 196 -1.52 13.52 -19.28
CA GLY A 196 -0.28 14.27 -19.09
C GLY A 196 0.66 14.22 -20.28
N ILE A 197 1.85 14.75 -20.08
CA ILE A 197 2.81 15.04 -21.13
C ILE A 197 4.19 14.47 -20.81
N ALA A 198 5.01 14.32 -21.85
CA ALA A 198 6.45 14.14 -21.76
C ALA A 198 7.17 15.26 -22.52
N HIS A 199 8.30 15.70 -21.98
CA HIS A 199 9.21 16.60 -22.67
C HIS A 199 9.96 15.86 -23.79
N CYS A 200 10.19 16.55 -24.91
CA CYS A 200 10.87 16.01 -26.07
C CYS A 200 12.24 15.43 -25.71
N SER A 201 12.96 16.06 -24.78
CA SER A 201 14.25 15.58 -24.25
C SER A 201 14.24 14.12 -23.77
N LEU A 202 13.09 13.59 -23.33
CA LEU A 202 12.94 12.22 -22.83
C LEU A 202 12.78 11.16 -23.93
N PHE A 203 12.48 11.55 -25.17
CA PHE A 203 12.21 10.60 -26.27
C PHE A 203 12.77 11.04 -27.64
N LYS A 204 13.55 12.13 -27.69
CA LYS A 204 14.15 12.66 -28.92
C LYS A 204 15.10 11.67 -29.59
N ASP A 205 15.79 10.83 -28.80
CA ASP A 205 16.62 9.74 -29.30
C ASP A 205 15.81 8.81 -30.21
N ARG A 206 14.59 8.43 -29.80
CA ARG A 206 13.68 7.59 -30.57
C ARG A 206 13.26 8.21 -31.90
N LEU A 207 13.28 9.54 -32.02
CA LEU A 207 12.85 10.23 -33.22
C LEU A 207 13.96 10.35 -34.27
N TYR A 208 15.23 10.35 -33.89
CA TYR A 208 16.34 10.71 -34.80
C TYR A 208 17.53 9.76 -34.78
N ASN A 209 17.98 9.32 -33.61
CA ASN A 209 19.22 8.57 -33.46
C ASN A 209 19.07 7.50 -32.36
N PHE A 210 18.13 6.60 -32.57
CA PHE A 210 17.77 5.61 -31.56
C PHE A 210 18.93 4.63 -31.39
N LYS A 211 19.45 4.51 -30.17
CA LYS A 211 20.62 3.66 -29.84
C LYS A 211 21.83 3.91 -30.74
N ASN A 212 22.09 5.17 -31.10
CA ASN A 212 23.22 5.57 -31.95
C ASN A 212 23.23 4.95 -33.37
N THR A 213 22.05 4.56 -33.88
CA THR A 213 21.93 3.94 -35.22
C THR A 213 21.85 4.94 -36.37
N GLY A 214 21.75 6.24 -36.10
CA GLY A 214 21.45 7.29 -37.08
C GLY A 214 20.01 7.23 -37.62
N LYS A 215 19.15 6.38 -37.04
CA LYS A 215 17.78 6.11 -37.50
C LYS A 215 16.78 6.25 -36.35
N PRO A 216 15.48 6.51 -36.64
CA PRO A 216 14.43 6.48 -35.63
C PRO A 216 14.21 5.06 -35.06
N ASP A 217 13.58 4.98 -33.90
CA ASP A 217 13.18 3.73 -33.26
C ASP A 217 12.21 2.95 -34.17
N PRO A 218 12.56 1.73 -34.63
CA PRO A 218 11.73 0.94 -35.53
C PRO A 218 10.44 0.41 -34.88
N THR A 219 10.31 0.55 -33.56
CA THR A 219 9.13 0.13 -32.80
C THR A 219 8.05 1.22 -32.73
N MET A 220 8.29 2.42 -33.28
CA MET A 220 7.33 3.52 -33.31
C MET A 220 6.52 3.53 -34.62
N ASP A 221 5.23 3.78 -34.52
CA ASP A 221 4.34 4.02 -35.66
C ASP A 221 4.84 5.19 -36.51
N TRP A 222 4.83 5.02 -37.84
CA TRP A 222 5.41 6.00 -38.76
C TRP A 222 4.64 7.33 -38.79
N ALA A 223 3.31 7.27 -38.65
CA ALA A 223 2.48 8.48 -38.59
C ALA A 223 2.73 9.24 -37.27
N LEU A 224 2.85 8.53 -36.15
CA LEU A 224 3.26 9.13 -34.88
C LEU A 224 4.65 9.76 -34.97
N LEU A 225 5.64 9.04 -35.50
CA LEU A 225 7.01 9.54 -35.68
C LEU A 225 7.02 10.86 -36.47
N THR A 226 6.29 10.89 -37.58
CA THR A 226 6.19 12.09 -38.43
C THR A 226 5.54 13.26 -37.70
N SER A 227 4.50 12.99 -36.90
CA SER A 227 3.84 14.00 -36.05
C SER A 227 4.79 14.53 -34.97
N LEU A 228 5.44 13.64 -34.22
CA LEU A 228 6.35 14.00 -33.14
C LEU A 228 7.58 14.76 -33.65
N ARG A 229 8.10 14.48 -34.84
CA ARG A 229 9.21 15.25 -35.45
C ARG A 229 8.84 16.70 -35.77
N LYS A 230 7.56 17.00 -36.04
CA LYS A 230 7.09 18.39 -36.20
C LYS A 230 7.10 19.15 -34.88
N THR A 231 6.74 18.46 -33.80
CA THR A 231 6.73 19.02 -32.44
C THR A 231 8.14 19.15 -31.88
N CYS A 232 8.92 18.07 -31.96
CA CYS A 232 10.24 17.89 -31.35
C CYS A 232 11.35 17.93 -32.42
N ALA A 233 11.54 19.07 -33.09
CA ALA A 233 12.55 19.20 -34.13
C ALA A 233 13.98 18.86 -33.64
N GLN A 234 14.82 18.31 -34.51
CA GLN A 234 16.19 17.87 -34.17
C GLN A 234 17.05 19.01 -33.61
N ASN A 235 16.92 20.21 -34.16
CA ASN A 235 17.66 21.40 -33.72
C ASN A 235 16.78 22.37 -32.91
N ALA A 236 15.72 21.87 -32.27
CA ALA A 236 14.89 22.71 -31.41
C ALA A 236 15.71 23.25 -30.22
N THR A 237 15.60 24.55 -29.99
CA THR A 237 16.19 25.27 -28.84
C THR A 237 15.28 25.28 -27.61
N ILE A 238 14.03 24.89 -27.78
CA ILE A 238 13.01 24.82 -26.73
C ILE A 238 12.60 23.36 -26.55
N ASP A 239 12.60 22.89 -25.30
CA ASP A 239 12.14 21.54 -24.94
C ASP A 239 10.62 21.46 -24.89
N ARG A 240 10.00 21.31 -26.07
CA ARG A 240 8.55 21.17 -26.22
C ARG A 240 8.05 19.87 -25.57
N THR A 241 6.73 19.70 -25.55
CA THR A 241 6.08 18.55 -24.93
C THR A 241 5.13 17.85 -25.90
N ALA A 242 4.88 16.57 -25.66
CA ALA A 242 3.83 15.79 -26.32
C ALA A 242 2.98 15.05 -25.29
N ASN A 243 1.69 14.86 -25.56
CA ASN A 243 0.82 14.05 -24.70
C ASN A 243 1.33 12.60 -24.63
N LEU A 244 1.23 11.96 -23.47
CA LEU A 244 1.64 10.55 -23.35
C LEU A 244 0.66 9.62 -24.08
N ASP A 245 -0.64 9.88 -23.94
CA ASP A 245 -1.67 9.28 -24.79
C ASP A 245 -1.86 10.09 -26.08
N GLN A 246 -1.65 9.40 -27.21
CA GLN A 246 -1.76 9.96 -28.56
C GLN A 246 -3.18 9.91 -29.14
N ASN A 247 -4.18 9.59 -28.33
CA ASN A 247 -5.60 9.79 -28.64
C ASN A 247 -6.05 11.20 -28.22
N PRO A 248 -6.31 12.13 -29.16
CA PRO A 248 -6.69 13.50 -28.81
C PRO A 248 -8.00 13.59 -28.02
N TYR A 249 -8.89 12.61 -28.16
CA TYR A 249 -10.16 12.56 -27.43
C TYR A 249 -10.02 12.01 -26.00
N SER A 250 -8.88 11.40 -25.67
CA SER A 250 -8.66 10.73 -24.37
C SER A 250 -7.47 11.25 -23.58
N SER A 251 -6.57 12.02 -24.19
CA SER A 251 -5.33 12.50 -23.55
C SER A 251 -5.50 13.38 -22.29
N ALA A 252 -6.74 13.72 -21.93
CA ALA A 252 -7.12 14.40 -20.70
C ALA A 252 -8.00 13.55 -19.76
N VAL A 253 -8.14 12.24 -20.04
CA VAL A 253 -9.01 11.29 -19.36
C VAL A 253 -8.18 10.13 -18.84
N VAL A 254 -8.34 9.79 -17.57
CA VAL A 254 -7.73 8.61 -16.97
C VAL A 254 -8.52 7.38 -17.42
N ASP A 255 -8.05 6.73 -18.48
CA ASP A 255 -8.71 5.57 -19.07
C ASP A 255 -7.73 4.57 -19.71
N LYS A 256 -8.26 3.54 -20.38
CA LYS A 256 -7.44 2.51 -21.02
C LYS A 256 -6.89 2.90 -22.40
N SER A 257 -7.13 4.12 -22.89
CA SER A 257 -6.73 4.56 -24.22
C SER A 257 -5.21 4.49 -24.39
N PHE A 258 -4.43 4.79 -23.34
CA PHE A 258 -2.98 4.57 -23.29
C PHE A 258 -2.56 3.17 -23.77
N TYR A 259 -3.15 2.11 -23.20
CA TYR A 259 -2.84 0.73 -23.59
C TYR A 259 -3.22 0.45 -25.04
N SER A 260 -4.31 1.05 -25.52
CA SER A 260 -4.74 0.96 -26.91
C SER A 260 -3.75 1.63 -27.87
N GLN A 261 -3.11 2.73 -27.47
CA GLN A 261 -2.07 3.41 -28.26
C GLN A 261 -0.78 2.60 -28.31
N ILE A 262 -0.26 2.12 -27.17
CA ILE A 262 1.03 1.40 -27.15
C ILE A 262 0.96 0.07 -27.91
N ILE A 263 -0.21 -0.61 -27.95
CA ILE A 263 -0.44 -1.79 -28.81
C ILE A 263 -0.33 -1.43 -30.30
N LYS A 264 -0.75 -0.22 -30.68
CA LYS A 264 -0.64 0.32 -32.05
C LYS A 264 0.73 0.91 -32.35
N ARG A 265 1.76 0.62 -31.54
CA ARG A 265 3.11 1.20 -31.65
C ARG A 265 3.16 2.72 -31.45
N ARG A 266 2.19 3.27 -30.71
CA ARG A 266 2.04 4.71 -30.49
C ARG A 266 2.44 5.16 -29.08
N GLY A 267 3.32 4.41 -28.39
CA GLY A 267 3.91 4.87 -27.13
C GLY A 267 4.97 5.93 -27.37
N VAL A 268 4.91 7.05 -26.63
CA VAL A 268 5.84 8.18 -26.77
C VAL A 268 7.17 7.86 -26.08
N LEU A 269 7.13 7.42 -24.83
CA LEU A 269 8.34 6.98 -24.12
C LEU A 269 8.75 5.59 -24.57
N LYS A 270 10.05 5.30 -24.52
CA LYS A 270 10.58 3.98 -24.89
C LYS A 270 9.99 2.88 -24.01
N PHE A 271 9.97 3.12 -22.70
CA PHE A 271 9.43 2.18 -21.72
C PHE A 271 7.95 1.85 -21.98
N ASP A 272 7.13 2.86 -22.30
CA ASP A 272 5.71 2.66 -22.61
C ASP A 272 5.52 1.73 -23.82
N GLN A 273 6.37 1.89 -24.84
CA GLN A 273 6.33 1.02 -26.00
C GLN A 273 6.76 -0.41 -25.66
N ASP A 274 7.75 -0.56 -24.78
CA ASP A 274 8.24 -1.85 -24.31
C ASP A 274 7.21 -2.62 -23.49
N LEU A 275 6.38 -1.93 -22.69
CA LEU A 275 5.27 -2.57 -21.96
C LEU A 275 4.36 -3.39 -22.89
N ALA A 276 4.12 -2.91 -24.12
CA ALA A 276 3.26 -3.58 -25.08
C ALA A 276 3.95 -4.70 -25.87
N SER A 277 5.29 -4.72 -25.93
CA SER A 277 6.05 -5.70 -26.71
C SER A 277 6.78 -6.76 -25.87
N ASP A 278 7.12 -6.45 -24.63
CA ASP A 278 7.88 -7.35 -23.75
C ASP A 278 7.06 -8.59 -23.35
N ARG A 279 7.72 -9.75 -23.31
CA ARG A 279 7.08 -11.04 -23.00
C ARG A 279 6.43 -11.10 -21.61
N LEU A 280 6.92 -10.31 -20.65
CA LEU A 280 6.45 -10.30 -19.26
C LEU A 280 5.16 -9.48 -19.10
N SER A 281 4.92 -8.50 -19.96
CA SER A 281 3.82 -7.53 -19.81
C SER A 281 2.79 -7.55 -20.95
N LYS A 282 3.19 -7.95 -22.18
CA LYS A 282 2.38 -7.86 -23.40
C LYS A 282 0.99 -8.49 -23.28
N SER A 283 0.87 -9.66 -22.65
CA SER A 283 -0.41 -10.34 -22.47
C SER A 283 -1.36 -9.55 -21.54
N THR A 284 -0.82 -8.98 -20.46
CA THR A 284 -1.58 -8.15 -19.52
C THR A 284 -1.98 -6.81 -20.16
N VAL A 285 -1.07 -6.15 -20.89
CA VAL A 285 -1.39 -4.92 -21.65
C VAL A 285 -2.51 -5.16 -22.66
N ALA A 286 -2.42 -6.24 -23.44
CA ALA A 286 -3.44 -6.61 -24.42
C ALA A 286 -4.82 -6.90 -23.80
N ARG A 287 -4.82 -7.43 -22.57
CA ARG A 287 -6.04 -7.67 -21.79
C ARG A 287 -6.64 -6.36 -21.26
N ILE A 288 -5.82 -5.46 -20.73
CA ILE A 288 -6.27 -4.15 -20.20
C ILE A 288 -6.89 -3.30 -21.31
N ALA A 289 -6.25 -3.22 -22.48
CA ALA A 289 -6.78 -2.47 -23.62
C ALA A 289 -8.20 -2.91 -24.04
N ARG A 290 -8.55 -4.19 -23.80
CA ARG A 290 -9.88 -4.76 -24.11
C ARG A 290 -10.83 -4.77 -22.92
N SER A 291 -10.39 -4.44 -21.72
CA SER A 291 -11.21 -4.58 -20.52
C SER A 291 -12.24 -3.45 -20.38
N SER A 292 -13.31 -3.70 -19.62
CA SER A 292 -14.30 -2.69 -19.20
C SER A 292 -14.05 -2.17 -17.78
N ASN A 293 -13.09 -2.76 -17.06
CA ASN A 293 -12.85 -2.52 -15.64
C ASN A 293 -11.53 -1.79 -15.35
N PHE A 294 -10.96 -1.09 -16.34
CA PHE A 294 -9.69 -0.38 -16.18
C PHE A 294 -9.73 0.57 -14.99
N ASN A 295 -10.73 1.46 -14.92
CA ASN A 295 -10.89 2.45 -13.85
C ASN A 295 -10.87 1.82 -12.46
N THR A 296 -11.64 0.75 -12.26
CA THR A 296 -11.67 -0.01 -10.99
C THR A 296 -10.31 -0.59 -10.65
N LYS A 297 -9.62 -1.19 -11.63
CA LYS A 297 -8.32 -1.84 -11.42
C LYS A 297 -7.18 -0.84 -11.25
N PHE A 298 -7.24 0.29 -11.95
CA PHE A 298 -6.36 1.43 -11.75
C PHE A 298 -6.51 1.99 -10.33
N GLY A 299 -7.74 2.23 -9.88
CA GLY A 299 -8.02 2.64 -8.50
C GLY A 299 -7.52 1.63 -7.47
N GLN A 300 -7.70 0.32 -7.70
CA GLN A 300 -7.13 -0.73 -6.83
C GLN A 300 -5.59 -0.68 -6.78
N ALA A 301 -4.93 -0.43 -7.91
CA ALA A 301 -3.48 -0.30 -7.96
C ALA A 301 -2.99 0.98 -7.23
N MET A 302 -3.69 2.10 -7.38
CA MET A 302 -3.44 3.33 -6.62
C MET A 302 -3.64 3.14 -5.11
N VAL A 303 -4.65 2.36 -4.70
CA VAL A 303 -4.85 1.98 -3.29
C VAL A 303 -3.70 1.13 -2.77
N LYS A 304 -3.17 0.21 -3.58
CA LYS A 304 -1.99 -0.60 -3.22
C LYS A 304 -0.68 0.17 -3.22
N LEU A 305 -0.57 1.23 -4.03
CA LEU A 305 0.56 2.16 -4.00
C LEU A 305 0.58 2.95 -2.68
N GLY A 306 -0.58 3.35 -2.17
CA GLY A 306 -0.70 4.15 -0.94
C GLY A 306 -0.07 3.58 0.35
N PRO A 307 -0.06 2.27 0.63
CA PRO A 307 0.62 1.69 1.79
C PRO A 307 2.08 1.31 1.54
N VAL A 308 2.63 1.52 0.33
CA VAL A 308 4.00 1.14 -0.01
C VAL A 308 4.97 1.71 1.02
N GLN A 309 5.67 0.80 1.71
CA GLN A 309 6.69 1.10 2.71
C GLN A 309 6.27 2.18 3.73
N ALA A 310 5.00 2.25 4.12
CA ALA A 310 4.63 2.94 5.35
C ALA A 310 5.41 2.26 6.51
N SER A 311 6.53 2.85 6.91
CA SER A 311 7.18 2.57 8.17
C SER A 311 6.48 3.37 9.25
N ASP A 312 6.80 3.07 10.49
CA ASP A 312 6.58 4.05 11.53
C ASP A 312 7.37 5.31 11.16
N PRO A 313 6.78 6.50 11.37
CA PRO A 313 7.50 7.75 11.16
C PRO A 313 8.62 7.89 12.21
N ASP A 314 9.71 8.52 11.82
CA ASP A 314 10.63 9.08 12.80
C ASP A 314 9.94 10.21 13.57
N ILE A 315 10.14 10.26 14.87
CA ILE A 315 9.56 11.29 15.74
C ILE A 315 10.59 12.37 16.05
N LEU A 316 10.14 13.64 16.07
CA LEU A 316 10.98 14.81 16.41
C LEU A 316 11.20 15.00 17.92
N PHE A 317 10.57 14.16 18.74
CA PHE A 317 10.64 14.17 20.19
C PHE A 317 11.07 12.80 20.67
N ASP A 318 11.62 12.71 21.88
CA ASP A 318 12.06 11.42 22.44
C ASP A 318 10.94 10.37 22.50
N TYR A 319 9.68 10.82 22.71
CA TYR A 319 8.48 9.98 22.71
C TYR A 319 7.21 10.81 22.44
N ILE A 320 6.15 10.16 21.98
CA ILE A 320 4.83 10.78 21.78
C ILE A 320 3.93 10.49 22.97
N VAL A 321 3.36 11.53 23.56
CA VAL A 321 2.37 11.43 24.64
C VAL A 321 0.96 11.62 24.07
N PRO A 322 0.09 10.59 24.14
CA PRO A 322 -1.31 10.74 23.74
C PRO A 322 -2.05 11.82 24.56
N PRO A 323 -3.04 12.55 23.99
CA PRO A 323 -3.74 13.62 24.69
C PRO A 323 -4.45 13.22 25.99
N ASN A 324 -4.75 11.94 26.16
CA ASN A 324 -5.39 11.36 27.34
C ASN A 324 -4.41 10.95 28.45
N VAL A 325 -3.10 11.11 28.24
CA VAL A 325 -2.08 10.81 29.24
C VAL A 325 -1.72 12.10 29.98
N THR A 326 -2.10 12.17 31.25
CA THR A 326 -1.88 13.35 32.11
C THR A 326 -0.60 13.26 32.94
N LYS A 327 0.00 12.07 33.04
CA LYS A 327 1.23 11.80 33.77
C LYS A 327 2.15 10.92 32.94
N VAL A 328 3.40 11.36 32.79
CA VAL A 328 4.45 10.61 32.08
C VAL A 328 5.52 10.23 33.12
N ASP A 329 5.57 8.96 33.47
CA ASP A 329 6.54 8.37 34.39
C ASP A 329 6.88 6.93 33.96
N GLY A 330 7.57 6.17 34.81
CA GLY A 330 7.95 4.79 34.50
C GLY A 330 6.78 3.88 34.14
N ASP A 331 5.56 4.15 34.62
CA ASP A 331 4.39 3.35 34.29
C ASP A 331 3.96 3.57 32.83
N PHE A 332 4.09 4.80 32.30
CA PHE A 332 3.81 5.08 30.89
C PHE A 332 4.70 4.26 29.95
N PHE A 333 5.96 4.01 30.34
CA PHE A 333 6.94 3.23 29.58
C PHE A 333 6.96 1.73 29.93
N THR A 334 5.99 1.24 30.69
CA THR A 334 5.96 -0.17 31.13
C THR A 334 4.70 -0.88 30.64
N TYR A 335 4.87 -1.94 29.85
CA TYR A 335 3.77 -2.81 29.45
C TYR A 335 3.67 -4.04 30.36
N THR A 336 2.63 -4.11 31.20
CA THR A 336 2.47 -5.19 32.19
C THR A 336 1.49 -6.29 31.79
N LYS A 337 0.68 -6.09 30.75
CA LYS A 337 -0.40 -7.02 30.39
C LYS A 337 0.09 -8.42 29.99
N ILE A 338 1.33 -8.54 29.51
CA ILE A 338 1.95 -9.84 29.16
C ILE A 338 2.12 -10.76 30.39
N ARG A 339 2.16 -10.23 31.63
CA ARG A 339 2.26 -11.06 32.84
C ARG A 339 1.19 -12.16 32.88
N GLY A 340 -0.05 -11.83 32.50
CA GLY A 340 -1.16 -12.79 32.40
C GLY A 340 -1.02 -13.85 31.30
N PHE A 341 0.04 -13.83 30.50
CA PHE A 341 0.42 -14.94 29.62
C PHE A 341 1.14 -16.06 30.38
N PHE A 342 1.91 -15.68 31.40
CA PHE A 342 2.74 -16.56 32.21
C PHE A 342 2.04 -16.98 33.52
N ASP A 343 1.01 -16.25 33.94
CA ASP A 343 0.16 -16.67 35.06
C ASP A 343 -0.57 -17.98 34.67
N GLY A 344 -0.22 -19.08 35.34
CA GLY A 344 -0.62 -20.46 35.00
C GLY A 344 -2.11 -20.81 35.16
N SER A 345 -3.02 -19.84 35.07
CA SER A 345 -4.47 -20.01 35.28
C SER A 345 -5.28 -20.27 34.01
N SER A 346 -4.66 -20.26 32.81
CA SER A 346 -5.29 -20.71 31.56
C SER A 346 -4.73 -22.08 31.19
N ASN A 347 -5.60 -23.06 30.93
CA ASN A 347 -5.23 -24.39 30.42
C ASN A 347 -4.07 -24.27 29.41
N SER A 348 -2.91 -24.80 29.78
CA SER A 348 -1.62 -24.57 29.12
C SER A 348 -1.53 -25.12 27.69
N ALA A 349 -2.58 -25.82 27.23
CA ALA A 349 -2.61 -26.51 25.94
C ALA A 349 -3.19 -25.69 24.79
N ASP A 350 -3.84 -24.55 25.02
CA ASP A 350 -4.49 -23.78 23.93
C ASP A 350 -3.54 -22.81 23.23
N SER A 351 -3.73 -22.63 21.92
CA SER A 351 -3.02 -21.62 21.13
C SER A 351 -3.46 -20.22 21.56
N LYS A 352 -2.52 -19.36 21.92
CA LYS A 352 -2.77 -18.00 22.43
C LYS A 352 -1.74 -17.05 21.84
N SER A 353 -2.18 -15.84 21.48
CA SER A 353 -1.27 -14.74 21.15
C SER A 353 -1.59 -13.51 21.98
N MET A 354 -0.56 -12.76 22.35
CA MET A 354 -0.70 -11.46 23.00
C MET A 354 0.20 -10.46 22.30
N LEU A 355 -0.38 -9.34 21.88
CA LEU A 355 0.32 -8.27 21.20
C LEU A 355 0.60 -7.12 22.17
N ALA A 356 1.79 -6.55 22.03
CA ALA A 356 2.19 -5.26 22.56
C ALA A 356 2.55 -4.38 21.36
N SER A 357 1.52 -3.86 20.70
CA SER A 357 1.64 -2.84 19.67
C SER A 357 1.36 -1.47 20.26
N MET A 358 1.52 -0.42 19.45
CA MET A 358 1.09 0.94 19.79
C MET A 358 -0.36 0.99 20.28
N THR A 359 -1.23 0.06 19.85
CA THR A 359 -2.62 -0.04 20.28
C THR A 359 -2.73 -0.35 21.78
N GLU A 360 -1.98 -1.35 22.24
CA GLU A 360 -2.04 -1.81 23.64
C GLU A 360 -1.06 -1.07 24.54
N PHE A 361 0.04 -0.58 23.95
CA PHE A 361 1.16 0.08 24.63
C PHE A 361 1.52 1.39 23.91
N PRO A 362 0.82 2.50 24.24
CA PRO A 362 0.95 3.76 23.51
C PRO A 362 2.35 4.37 23.48
N ALA A 363 3.23 4.03 24.43
CA ALA A 363 4.62 4.49 24.43
C ALA A 363 5.43 3.99 23.24
N LEU A 364 4.97 2.94 22.53
CA LEU A 364 5.60 2.49 21.29
C LEU A 364 5.36 3.44 20.11
N ASN A 365 4.48 4.43 20.23
CA ASN A 365 4.16 5.38 19.16
C ASN A 365 5.41 6.15 18.71
N GLY A 366 5.89 5.85 17.50
CA GLY A 366 7.09 6.45 16.92
C GLY A 366 8.41 5.79 17.31
N GLN A 367 8.36 4.65 18.00
CA GLN A 367 9.56 3.91 18.41
C GLN A 367 9.93 2.79 17.43
N SER A 368 9.14 2.59 16.38
CA SER A 368 9.41 1.59 15.33
C SER A 368 9.59 0.17 15.86
N VAL A 369 8.95 -0.16 17.00
CA VAL A 369 9.07 -1.46 17.65
C VAL A 369 7.75 -1.93 18.25
N SER A 370 7.43 -3.20 18.04
CA SER A 370 6.35 -3.90 18.77
C SER A 370 6.76 -5.33 19.07
N LEU A 371 6.00 -5.98 19.95
CA LEU A 371 6.26 -7.34 20.40
C LEU A 371 4.98 -8.18 20.31
N SER A 372 5.08 -9.43 19.88
CA SER A 372 4.02 -10.42 20.02
C SER A 372 4.55 -11.63 20.75
N LEU A 373 3.80 -12.11 21.73
CA LEU A 373 4.03 -13.39 22.38
C LEU A 373 3.07 -14.42 21.77
N LEU A 374 3.58 -15.59 21.41
CA LEU A 374 2.84 -16.65 20.74
C LEU A 374 3.03 -17.96 21.51
N ARG A 375 1.93 -18.59 21.90
CA ARG A 375 1.86 -20.00 22.32
C ARG A 375 1.08 -20.75 21.26
N LEU A 376 1.65 -21.84 20.74
CA LEU A 376 0.91 -22.79 19.92
C LEU A 376 0.63 -24.05 20.75
N ALA A 377 -0.62 -24.48 20.71
CA ALA A 377 -1.06 -25.78 21.19
C ALA A 377 -0.22 -26.92 20.56
N PRO A 378 -0.25 -28.14 21.12
CA PRO A 378 0.28 -29.29 20.41
C PRO A 378 -0.41 -29.46 19.04
N GLY A 379 0.36 -29.55 17.96
CA GLY A 379 -0.15 -29.55 16.58
C GLY A 379 -0.74 -28.20 16.11
N GLY A 380 -0.54 -27.13 16.88
CA GLY A 380 -1.07 -25.80 16.60
C GLY A 380 -0.35 -25.10 15.45
N VAL A 381 -1.06 -24.25 14.70
CA VAL A 381 -0.51 -23.51 13.56
C VAL A 381 -0.85 -22.02 13.63
N SER A 382 0.17 -21.20 13.37
CA SER A 382 0.01 -19.82 12.93
C SER A 382 -0.03 -19.84 11.40
N ALA A 383 -1.24 -19.71 10.85
CA ALA A 383 -1.48 -19.88 9.42
C ALA A 383 -0.64 -18.93 8.56
N PRO A 384 -0.40 -19.28 7.28
CA PRO A 384 0.36 -18.43 6.37
C PRO A 384 -0.18 -16.99 6.34
N HIS A 385 0.72 -16.04 6.63
CA HIS A 385 0.41 -14.62 6.67
C HIS A 385 1.58 -13.79 6.17
N THR A 386 1.33 -12.51 5.91
CA THR A 386 2.36 -11.52 5.64
C THR A 386 2.23 -10.35 6.62
N ARG A 387 3.35 -9.69 6.88
CA ARG A 387 3.44 -8.41 7.61
C ARG A 387 3.98 -7.37 6.66
N PRO A 388 3.13 -6.65 5.91
CA PRO A 388 3.57 -5.77 4.82
C PRO A 388 4.51 -4.65 5.29
N HIS A 389 4.40 -4.26 6.56
CA HIS A 389 5.06 -3.08 7.10
C HIS A 389 6.20 -3.39 8.09
N ALA A 390 6.42 -4.65 8.45
CA ALA A 390 7.40 -5.01 9.48
C ALA A 390 8.21 -6.28 9.16
N THR A 391 9.51 -6.23 9.43
CA THR A 391 10.34 -7.43 9.62
C THR A 391 10.05 -8.01 10.99
N GLY A 392 9.99 -9.34 11.11
CA GLY A 392 9.81 -10.04 12.38
C GLY A 392 11.07 -10.81 12.79
N LEU A 393 11.54 -10.60 14.02
CA LEU A 393 12.59 -11.37 14.65
C LEU A 393 11.95 -12.32 15.67
N PHE A 394 11.93 -13.60 15.34
CA PHE A 394 11.27 -14.64 16.12
C PHE A 394 12.29 -15.36 17.00
N PHE A 395 12.00 -15.49 18.29
CA PHE A 395 12.85 -16.14 19.28
C PHE A 395 12.06 -17.17 20.07
N VAL A 396 12.55 -18.41 20.11
CA VAL A 396 11.86 -19.51 20.79
C VAL A 396 12.20 -19.51 22.27
N LEU A 397 11.16 -19.43 23.11
CA LEU A 397 11.27 -19.44 24.57
C LEU A 397 11.11 -20.85 25.14
N GLU A 398 10.25 -21.68 24.53
CA GLU A 398 9.94 -23.02 24.99
C GLU A 398 9.46 -23.90 23.82
N GLY A 399 9.81 -25.18 23.85
CA GLY A 399 9.38 -26.17 22.86
C GLY A 399 10.10 -26.03 21.52
N THR A 400 9.44 -26.48 20.46
CA THR A 400 9.97 -26.46 19.10
C THR A 400 8.99 -25.80 18.14
N PHE A 401 9.52 -25.13 17.13
CA PHE A 401 8.74 -24.52 16.05
C PHE A 401 9.30 -24.91 14.70
N GLU A 402 8.45 -25.43 13.83
CA GLU A 402 8.71 -25.44 12.40
C GLU A 402 8.29 -24.10 11.81
N VAL A 403 9.24 -23.40 11.21
CA VAL A 403 9.01 -22.09 10.60
C VAL A 403 9.38 -22.11 9.13
N GLY A 404 8.78 -21.22 8.37
CA GLY A 404 9.24 -20.98 7.02
C GLY A 404 8.67 -19.72 6.38
N PHE A 405 9.36 -19.24 5.35
CA PHE A 405 8.89 -18.16 4.48
C PHE A 405 9.17 -18.48 3.01
N VAL A 406 8.39 -17.86 2.13
CA VAL A 406 8.55 -17.98 0.67
C VAL A 406 9.01 -16.63 0.11
N ASP A 407 10.09 -16.64 -0.66
CA ASP A 407 10.60 -15.43 -1.31
C ASP A 407 9.86 -15.11 -2.62
N THR A 408 10.21 -13.99 -3.24
CA THR A 408 9.59 -13.52 -4.49
C THR A 408 9.92 -14.38 -5.71
N THR A 409 10.87 -15.32 -5.59
CA THR A 409 11.20 -16.31 -6.63
C THR A 409 10.46 -17.64 -6.44
N ASN A 410 9.54 -17.70 -5.46
CA ASN A 410 8.85 -18.90 -5.00
C ASN A 410 9.78 -19.94 -4.35
N LYS A 411 10.95 -19.53 -3.87
CA LYS A 411 11.82 -20.41 -3.09
C LYS A 411 11.36 -20.43 -1.64
N LEU A 412 11.16 -21.63 -1.13
CA LEU A 412 10.80 -21.87 0.27
C LEU A 412 12.07 -21.99 1.12
N TYR A 413 12.07 -21.30 2.25
CA TYR A 413 13.09 -21.38 3.29
C TYR A 413 12.42 -21.87 4.57
N THR A 414 12.88 -22.98 5.13
CA THR A 414 12.31 -23.59 6.34
C THR A 414 13.38 -23.94 7.35
N GLN A 415 13.01 -23.98 8.62
CA GLN A 415 13.86 -24.50 9.69
C GLN A 415 13.01 -25.05 10.84
N THR A 416 13.52 -26.07 11.55
CA THR A 416 13.00 -26.48 12.86
C THR A 416 13.84 -25.79 13.93
N LEU A 417 13.19 -24.92 14.70
CA LEU A 417 13.78 -24.16 15.80
C LEU A 417 13.53 -24.87 17.13
N GLN A 418 14.49 -24.78 18.03
CA GLN A 418 14.38 -25.17 19.43
C GLN A 418 14.55 -23.96 20.35
N THR A 419 14.27 -24.13 21.65
CA THR A 419 14.50 -23.10 22.67
C THR A 419 15.88 -22.44 22.52
N GLY A 420 15.90 -21.11 22.48
CA GLY A 420 17.11 -20.31 22.30
C GLY A 420 17.45 -19.96 20.85
N ASP A 421 16.78 -20.57 19.87
CA ASP A 421 16.99 -20.23 18.46
C ASP A 421 16.26 -18.94 18.08
N MET A 422 16.85 -18.24 17.10
CA MET A 422 16.28 -17.07 16.44
C MET A 422 16.05 -17.33 14.96
N PHE A 423 14.96 -16.79 14.42
CA PHE A 423 14.65 -16.81 13.00
C PHE A 423 14.08 -15.48 12.54
N ILE A 424 14.50 -15.03 11.36
CA ILE A 424 14.06 -13.75 10.79
C ILE A 424 13.02 -13.99 9.70
N PHE A 425 11.91 -13.27 9.79
CA PHE A 425 10.89 -13.19 8.75
C PHE A 425 11.02 -11.84 8.03
N PRO A 426 11.53 -11.80 6.79
CA PRO A 426 11.68 -10.55 6.05
C PRO A 426 10.34 -9.85 5.82
N LYS A 427 10.37 -8.51 5.86
CA LYS A 427 9.21 -7.64 5.64
C LYS A 427 8.43 -8.04 4.38
N GLY A 428 7.12 -8.18 4.53
CA GLY A 428 6.20 -8.41 3.42
C GLY A 428 6.17 -9.83 2.83
N LEU A 429 7.05 -10.74 3.25
CA LEU A 429 7.04 -12.12 2.75
C LEU A 429 5.99 -12.99 3.45
N VAL A 430 5.42 -13.93 2.70
CA VAL A 430 4.49 -14.93 3.25
C VAL A 430 5.27 -15.91 4.11
N HIS A 431 4.84 -16.10 5.34
CA HIS A 431 5.49 -16.99 6.30
C HIS A 431 4.49 -17.65 7.26
N TYR A 432 4.94 -18.68 7.97
CA TYR A 432 4.14 -19.46 8.90
C TYR A 432 4.96 -19.92 10.11
N GLN A 433 4.27 -20.33 11.16
CA GLN A 433 4.84 -21.03 12.31
C GLN A 433 3.95 -22.22 12.67
N TYR A 434 4.55 -23.36 12.97
CA TYR A 434 3.85 -24.60 13.28
C TYR A 434 4.53 -25.29 14.48
N ASN A 435 3.72 -25.79 15.41
CA ASN A 435 4.20 -26.67 16.47
C ASN A 435 3.93 -28.12 16.05
N SER A 436 4.98 -28.84 15.65
CA SER A 436 4.87 -30.25 15.25
C SER A 436 4.87 -31.23 16.42
N ASP A 437 5.15 -30.77 17.65
CA ASP A 437 4.97 -31.58 18.85
C ASP A 437 3.47 -31.76 19.13
N MET A 438 3.01 -33.01 19.17
CA MET A 438 1.61 -33.38 19.40
C MET A 438 1.26 -33.55 20.88
N LYS A 439 2.22 -33.39 21.77
CA LYS A 439 2.07 -33.54 23.22
C LYS A 439 2.27 -32.23 23.97
N ASN A 440 3.27 -31.44 23.58
CA ASN A 440 3.66 -30.24 24.32
C ASN A 440 3.34 -28.96 23.54
N PRO A 441 2.94 -27.88 24.23
CA PRO A 441 2.84 -26.56 23.61
C PRO A 441 4.23 -25.99 23.33
N ALA A 442 4.29 -25.01 22.43
CA ALA A 442 5.51 -24.26 22.15
C ALA A 442 5.27 -22.76 22.34
N VAL A 443 6.26 -22.04 22.87
CA VAL A 443 6.17 -20.61 23.18
C VAL A 443 7.32 -19.86 22.51
N ALA A 444 6.99 -18.75 21.86
CA ALA A 444 7.95 -17.87 21.23
C ALA A 444 7.54 -16.41 21.36
N VAL A 445 8.52 -15.54 21.21
CA VAL A 445 8.33 -14.09 21.11
C VAL A 445 8.77 -13.60 19.74
N ALA A 446 8.02 -12.69 19.16
CA ALA A 446 8.35 -12.02 17.91
C ALA A 446 8.47 -10.52 18.16
N ALA A 447 9.66 -9.95 17.92
CA ALA A 447 9.88 -8.52 17.88
C ALA A 447 9.73 -8.01 16.44
N PHE A 448 9.14 -6.83 16.26
CA PHE A 448 8.89 -6.27 14.94
C PHE A 448 9.52 -4.90 14.77
N GLY A 449 10.05 -4.61 13.59
CA GLY A 449 10.57 -3.29 13.21
C GLY A 449 9.47 -2.27 12.86
N SER A 450 8.35 -2.29 13.59
CA SER A 450 7.25 -1.32 13.53
C SER A 450 6.44 -1.45 14.81
N ALA A 451 5.96 -0.33 15.35
CA ALA A 451 5.04 -0.26 16.48
C ALA A 451 3.63 -0.71 16.10
N SER A 452 3.33 -0.85 14.80
CA SER A 452 2.08 -1.40 14.30
C SER A 452 2.33 -2.43 13.21
N ALA A 453 2.85 -3.60 13.61
CA ALA A 453 3.12 -4.71 12.71
C ALA A 453 1.83 -5.39 12.22
N SER A 454 1.09 -4.72 11.33
CA SER A 454 -0.16 -5.23 10.74
C SER A 454 0.04 -6.61 10.12
N THR A 455 -0.93 -7.49 10.35
CA THR A 455 -0.94 -8.86 9.83
C THR A 455 -1.99 -9.00 8.73
N VAL A 456 -1.64 -9.63 7.62
CA VAL A 456 -2.56 -10.03 6.57
C VAL A 456 -2.57 -11.55 6.48
N LEU A 457 -3.65 -12.18 6.94
CA LEU A 457 -3.84 -13.63 6.87
C LEU A 457 -4.18 -14.04 5.44
N ILE A 458 -3.36 -14.91 4.83
CA ILE A 458 -3.56 -15.34 3.45
C ILE A 458 -4.87 -16.13 3.27
N PRO A 459 -5.23 -17.10 4.14
CA PRO A 459 -6.49 -17.83 4.01
C PRO A 459 -7.70 -16.90 4.03
N THR A 460 -7.78 -15.99 5.01
CA THR A 460 -8.86 -15.01 5.14
C THR A 460 -8.91 -14.08 3.94
N THR A 461 -7.77 -13.55 3.51
CA THR A 461 -7.70 -12.63 2.36
C THR A 461 -8.15 -13.29 1.04
N LEU A 462 -7.99 -14.60 0.89
CA LEU A 462 -8.37 -15.30 -0.33
C LEU A 462 -9.78 -15.88 -0.29
N PHE A 463 -10.27 -16.27 0.89
CA PHE A 463 -11.49 -17.07 1.03
C PHE A 463 -12.59 -16.44 1.91
N ASP A 464 -12.29 -15.40 2.69
CA ASP A 464 -13.27 -14.70 3.54
C ASP A 464 -13.80 -13.39 2.92
N ILE A 465 -13.37 -13.08 1.69
CA ILE A 465 -13.83 -11.90 0.95
C ILE A 465 -14.64 -12.30 -0.28
N ASP A 466 -15.39 -11.34 -0.84
CA ASP A 466 -16.33 -11.52 -1.96
C ASP A 466 -15.67 -11.78 -3.34
N ILE A 467 -14.52 -12.46 -3.39
CA ILE A 467 -14.00 -12.97 -4.67
C ILE A 467 -14.94 -14.08 -5.16
N GLU A 468 -15.45 -13.96 -6.38
CA GLU A 468 -16.35 -14.96 -6.96
C GLU A 468 -15.74 -16.38 -6.98
N ASP A 469 -16.54 -17.38 -6.60
CA ASP A 469 -16.08 -18.77 -6.48
C ASP A 469 -15.50 -19.31 -7.79
N VAL A 470 -16.05 -18.89 -8.94
CA VAL A 470 -15.58 -19.31 -10.27
C VAL A 470 -14.17 -18.78 -10.56
N ILE A 471 -13.85 -17.57 -10.10
CA ILE A 471 -12.52 -16.97 -10.27
C ILE A 471 -11.50 -17.77 -9.46
N LEU A 472 -11.80 -18.07 -8.20
CA LEU A 472 -10.94 -18.88 -7.34
C LEU A 472 -10.81 -20.30 -7.89
N ALA A 473 -11.90 -20.93 -8.35
CA ALA A 473 -11.86 -22.29 -8.89
C ALA A 473 -10.92 -22.39 -10.09
N LYS A 474 -11.03 -21.45 -11.04
CA LYS A 474 -10.10 -21.37 -12.19
C LYS A 474 -8.66 -21.08 -11.77
N SER A 475 -8.47 -20.18 -10.80
CA SER A 475 -7.14 -19.77 -10.33
C SER A 475 -6.40 -20.91 -9.61
N PHE A 476 -7.11 -21.67 -8.78
CA PHE A 476 -6.60 -22.83 -8.05
C PHE A 476 -6.66 -24.13 -8.85
N LYS A 477 -7.08 -24.08 -10.13
CA LYS A 477 -7.26 -25.25 -11.00
C LYS A 477 -8.11 -26.35 -10.34
N THR A 478 -9.19 -25.94 -9.70
CA THR A 478 -10.15 -26.80 -9.00
C THR A 478 -11.58 -26.44 -9.43
N ASN A 479 -12.58 -26.91 -8.69
CA ASN A 479 -13.99 -26.63 -8.95
C ASN A 479 -14.62 -25.74 -7.87
N VAL A 480 -15.78 -25.17 -8.20
CA VAL A 480 -16.54 -24.26 -7.32
C VAL A 480 -16.90 -24.91 -5.98
N ALA A 481 -17.20 -26.22 -5.97
CA ALA A 481 -17.54 -26.93 -4.75
C ALA A 481 -16.35 -26.98 -3.78
N THR A 482 -15.13 -27.21 -4.27
CA THR A 482 -13.90 -27.15 -3.46
C THR A 482 -13.69 -25.75 -2.88
N ILE A 483 -13.87 -24.69 -3.68
CA ILE A 483 -13.73 -23.32 -3.20
C ILE A 483 -14.74 -23.01 -2.10
N ARG A 484 -16.00 -23.40 -2.27
CA ARG A 484 -17.03 -23.21 -1.23
C ARG A 484 -16.68 -23.93 0.07
N LYS A 485 -16.09 -25.12 0.00
CA LYS A 485 -15.56 -25.81 1.19
C LYS A 485 -14.44 -25.03 1.87
N LEU A 486 -13.50 -24.48 1.09
CA LEU A 486 -12.42 -23.64 1.63
C LEU A 486 -12.97 -22.36 2.28
N LYS A 487 -13.92 -21.67 1.62
CA LYS A 487 -14.60 -20.50 2.17
C LYS A 487 -15.34 -20.83 3.47
N ALA A 488 -16.08 -21.94 3.51
CA ALA A 488 -16.76 -22.38 4.73
C ALA A 488 -15.77 -22.75 5.85
N GLY A 489 -14.61 -23.30 5.51
CA GLY A 489 -13.57 -23.66 6.48
C GLY A 489 -12.82 -22.46 7.06
N VAL A 490 -12.72 -21.36 6.31
CA VAL A 490 -12.10 -20.10 6.77
C VAL A 490 -13.15 -19.18 7.42
N GLY A 491 -14.38 -19.21 6.92
CA GLY A 491 -15.53 -18.44 7.41
C GLY A 491 -16.26 -19.15 8.54
N SER A 492 -15.67 -19.16 9.74
CA SER A 492 -16.43 -19.20 11.01
C SER A 492 -15.59 -18.68 12.17
N LYS A 493 -15.80 -17.40 12.49
CA LYS A 493 -15.87 -16.78 13.83
C LYS A 493 -16.18 -15.29 13.62
N SER A 494 -17.45 -15.01 13.32
CA SER A 494 -18.08 -13.70 13.55
C SER A 494 -18.12 -13.38 15.04
#